data_AF-A0A2P6CAI8-F1
#
_entry.id   AF-A0A2P6CAI8-F1
#
_cell.length_a   1.000
_cell.length_b   1.000
_cell.length_c   1.000
_cell.angle_alpha   90.00
_cell.angle_beta   90.00
_cell.angle_gamma   90.00
#
_symmetry.space_group_name_H-M   'P 1'
#
loop_
_entity.id
_entity.type
_entity.pdbx_description
1 polymer ?
#
loop_
_entity_poly.entity_id
_entity_poly.type
_entity_poly.pdbx_seq_one_letter_code
_entity_poly.pdbx_strand_id
1 'polypeptide(L)'
;MKKEIIVIIMLVCGFSINAQKSKIIGSWVITKVETPNKTQNPYLLIEFAKRSKMLMKGKELATWSYSKKKNEILLKSDMEKDFNGVNKVLKLTDKELVLEKEGVKATYLKLDFDRIAKENAASNLMGEWKIENELDEVQLLKVELPDTFTLIEISSGGRSTLTSKGTWVYNAKEKHVLFIGRSKLLNGKSMIKELLEDKFVFEKEGVKFVANKEKGPTEVAHLTFNVASFPNRQSDISPWTDFDTLLKGLENVTYLKYRERKLIPNTKSFQDNILLSKVDVDLERKSINLTNFSVSSKDTTQYSESFKGGLLNMHNNFFPQKEPGPFRIVKKETIKVPAGEFECKVVEGFDGESKLKYWMVINKPGVYAKIIREDLDIFNHKKYSVTELEEIK
;
A
#
# COMPACT_ATOMS: atom_id res chain seq x y z
N MET A 1 -54.59 30.33 -33.78
CA MET A 1 -53.67 29.80 -34.83
C MET A 1 -52.28 30.43 -34.86
N LYS A 2 -52.02 31.65 -35.38
CA LYS A 2 -50.61 32.18 -35.45
C LYS A 2 -49.93 32.40 -34.09
N LYS A 3 -50.67 32.78 -33.04
CA LYS A 3 -50.12 32.99 -31.68
C LYS A 3 -49.85 31.68 -30.91
N GLU A 4 -50.61 30.61 -31.17
CA GLU A 4 -50.44 29.31 -30.49
C GLU A 4 -49.24 28.52 -31.04
N ILE A 5 -48.97 28.65 -32.34
CA ILE A 5 -47.79 28.03 -32.98
C ILE A 5 -46.47 28.61 -32.41
N ILE A 6 -46.44 29.90 -32.07
CA ILE A 6 -45.25 30.57 -31.52
C ILE A 6 -44.94 30.07 -30.09
N VAL A 7 -45.97 29.82 -29.27
CA VAL A 7 -45.79 29.30 -27.90
C VAL A 7 -45.27 27.86 -27.90
N ILE A 8 -45.76 27.03 -28.82
CA ILE A 8 -45.29 25.64 -28.99
C ILE A 8 -43.84 25.61 -29.49
N ILE A 9 -43.48 26.48 -30.44
CA ILE A 9 -42.09 26.59 -30.92
C ILE A 9 -41.15 27.09 -29.81
N MET A 10 -41.57 28.05 -28.97
CA MET A 10 -40.76 28.50 -27.83
C MET A 10 -40.58 27.43 -26.75
N LEU A 11 -41.61 26.65 -26.43
CA LEU A 11 -41.53 25.53 -25.49
C LEU A 11 -40.55 24.45 -26.01
N VAL A 12 -40.67 24.04 -27.28
CA VAL A 12 -39.77 23.06 -27.91
C VAL A 12 -38.31 23.58 -27.99
N CYS A 13 -38.11 24.88 -28.24
CA CYS A 13 -36.78 25.49 -28.23
C CYS A 13 -36.16 25.49 -26.81
N GLY A 14 -36.95 25.78 -25.77
CA GLY A 14 -36.52 25.77 -24.37
C GLY A 14 -36.08 24.38 -23.89
N PHE A 15 -36.83 23.32 -24.23
CA PHE A 15 -36.44 21.94 -23.92
C PHE A 15 -35.13 21.53 -24.62
N SER A 16 -34.92 21.99 -25.86
CA SER A 16 -33.72 21.64 -26.62
C SER A 16 -32.42 22.31 -26.12
N ILE A 17 -32.52 23.41 -25.36
CA ILE A 17 -31.36 24.09 -24.72
C ILE A 17 -30.95 23.33 -23.46
N ASN A 18 -31.91 22.92 -22.65
CA ASN A 18 -31.66 22.12 -21.44
C ASN A 18 -31.12 20.71 -21.77
N ALA A 19 -31.57 20.11 -22.87
CA ALA A 19 -31.15 18.77 -23.30
C ALA A 19 -29.69 18.67 -23.79
N GLN A 20 -29.03 19.77 -24.17
CA GLN A 20 -27.60 19.75 -24.51
C GLN A 20 -26.72 20.15 -23.33
N LYS A 21 -27.19 21.07 -22.47
CA LYS A 21 -26.51 21.39 -21.21
C LYS A 21 -26.43 20.15 -20.30
N SER A 22 -27.46 19.29 -20.33
CA SER A 22 -27.44 17.99 -19.63
C SER A 22 -26.38 17.02 -20.18
N LYS A 23 -26.00 17.11 -21.46
CA LYS A 23 -24.95 16.24 -22.03
C LYS A 23 -23.57 16.57 -21.49
N ILE A 24 -23.26 17.86 -21.30
CA ILE A 24 -21.99 18.33 -20.74
C ILE A 24 -21.89 18.00 -19.24
N ILE A 25 -23.01 18.09 -18.50
CA ILE A 25 -23.01 17.81 -17.06
C ILE A 25 -22.58 16.35 -16.79
N GLY A 26 -21.65 16.18 -15.85
CA GLY A 26 -21.13 14.88 -15.43
C GLY A 26 -19.62 14.87 -15.19
N SER A 27 -19.07 13.71 -14.91
CA SER A 27 -17.64 13.48 -14.69
C SER A 27 -16.95 13.06 -15.97
N TRP A 28 -15.82 13.68 -16.27
CA TRP A 28 -15.08 13.53 -17.52
C TRP A 28 -13.60 13.36 -17.24
N VAL A 29 -12.95 12.50 -18.01
CA VAL A 29 -11.50 12.31 -17.97
C VAL A 29 -10.88 12.92 -19.21
N ILE A 30 -9.93 13.83 -19.06
CA ILE A 30 -9.10 14.30 -20.18
C ILE A 30 -8.16 13.16 -20.56
N THR A 31 -8.43 12.50 -21.69
CA THR A 31 -7.63 11.35 -22.16
C THR A 31 -6.54 11.76 -23.14
N LYS A 32 -6.70 12.90 -23.83
CA LYS A 32 -5.77 13.38 -24.85
C LYS A 32 -5.78 14.91 -24.94
N VAL A 33 -4.61 15.52 -25.03
CA VAL A 33 -4.40 16.95 -25.33
C VAL A 33 -3.41 17.06 -26.48
N GLU A 34 -3.83 17.72 -27.55
CA GLU A 34 -3.05 17.92 -28.77
C GLU A 34 -2.74 19.39 -28.92
N THR A 35 -1.45 19.72 -29.01
CA THR A 35 -0.95 21.03 -29.43
C THR A 35 -0.26 20.89 -30.78
N PRO A 36 0.09 22.00 -31.47
CA PRO A 36 0.81 21.92 -32.75
C PRO A 36 2.10 21.10 -32.69
N ASN A 37 2.75 21.02 -31.52
CA ASN A 37 4.07 20.42 -31.36
C ASN A 37 4.05 19.06 -30.65
N LYS A 38 2.98 18.73 -29.92
CA LYS A 38 2.96 17.52 -29.08
C LYS A 38 1.55 17.03 -28.78
N THR A 39 1.45 15.72 -28.56
CA THR A 39 0.27 15.08 -27.96
C THR A 39 0.62 14.59 -26.56
N GLN A 40 -0.27 14.78 -25.59
CA GLN A 40 -0.14 14.35 -24.21
C GLN A 40 -1.39 13.60 -23.75
N ASN A 41 -1.25 12.65 -22.83
CA ASN A 41 -2.35 11.87 -22.26
C ASN A 41 -2.41 12.08 -20.74
N PRO A 42 -3.08 13.14 -20.25
CA PRO A 42 -2.93 13.55 -18.85
C PRO A 42 -3.79 12.76 -17.86
N TYR A 43 -4.90 12.16 -18.31
CA TYR A 43 -5.85 11.38 -17.50
C TYR A 43 -6.33 12.13 -16.24
N LEU A 44 -6.81 13.36 -16.44
CA LEU A 44 -7.31 14.21 -15.35
C LEU A 44 -8.83 14.15 -15.25
N LEU A 45 -9.34 13.87 -14.05
CA LEU A 45 -10.77 13.87 -13.76
C LEU A 45 -11.29 15.28 -13.48
N ILE A 46 -12.30 15.67 -14.23
CA ILE A 46 -12.99 16.96 -14.14
C ILE A 46 -14.49 16.71 -14.10
N GLU A 47 -15.20 17.42 -13.23
CA GLU A 47 -16.65 17.35 -13.15
C GLU A 47 -17.28 18.67 -13.63
N PHE A 48 -18.12 18.61 -14.65
CA PHE A 48 -19.01 19.72 -15.00
C PHE A 48 -20.30 19.58 -14.18
N ALA A 49 -20.33 20.24 -13.02
CA ALA A 49 -21.44 20.16 -12.09
C ALA A 49 -22.65 21.01 -12.53
N LYS A 50 -23.81 20.70 -11.95
CA LYS A 50 -24.99 21.58 -12.02
C LYS A 50 -24.64 22.95 -11.42
N ARG A 51 -25.36 24.00 -11.84
CA ARG A 51 -25.11 25.41 -11.48
C ARG A 51 -23.80 25.99 -12.01
N SER A 52 -23.32 25.49 -13.16
CA SER A 52 -22.22 26.12 -13.89
C SER A 52 -20.89 26.12 -13.13
N LYS A 53 -20.66 25.13 -12.27
CA LYS A 53 -19.37 24.91 -11.59
C LYS A 53 -18.61 23.75 -12.24
N MET A 54 -17.30 23.88 -12.30
CA MET A 54 -16.37 22.87 -12.77
C MET A 54 -15.49 22.48 -11.60
N LEU A 55 -15.52 21.21 -11.21
CA LEU A 55 -14.79 20.70 -10.05
C LEU A 55 -13.62 19.82 -10.49
N MET A 56 -12.55 19.86 -9.72
CA MET A 56 -11.44 18.92 -9.80
C MET A 56 -11.15 18.41 -8.39
N LYS A 57 -11.24 17.09 -8.20
CA LYS A 57 -11.07 16.45 -6.88
C LYS A 57 -12.00 17.05 -5.80
N GLY A 58 -13.25 17.31 -6.17
CA GLY A 58 -14.27 17.88 -5.28
C GLY A 58 -14.10 19.37 -4.95
N LYS A 59 -13.05 20.02 -5.45
CA LYS A 59 -12.83 21.46 -5.27
C LYS A 59 -13.27 22.22 -6.52
N GLU A 60 -13.92 23.35 -6.33
CA GLU A 60 -14.28 24.24 -7.43
C GLU A 60 -13.02 24.78 -8.09
N LEU A 61 -12.86 24.49 -9.37
CA LEU A 61 -11.74 24.90 -10.20
C LEU A 61 -12.11 26.10 -11.05
N ALA A 62 -13.32 26.10 -11.63
CA ALA A 62 -13.80 27.13 -12.52
C ALA A 62 -15.33 27.19 -12.52
N THR A 63 -15.88 28.23 -13.13
CA THR A 63 -17.26 28.30 -13.59
C THR A 63 -17.32 28.09 -15.10
N TRP A 64 -18.45 27.57 -15.59
CA TRP A 64 -18.63 27.28 -17.01
C TRP A 64 -20.03 27.66 -17.51
N SER A 65 -20.09 28.09 -18.76
CA SER A 65 -21.37 28.31 -19.46
C SER A 65 -21.29 27.79 -20.89
N TYR A 66 -22.37 27.18 -21.38
CA TYR A 66 -22.44 26.62 -22.73
C TYR A 66 -23.37 27.47 -23.61
N SER A 67 -22.86 27.87 -24.77
CA SER A 67 -23.62 28.57 -25.81
C SER A 67 -23.91 27.60 -26.95
N LYS A 68 -25.15 27.09 -27.04
CA LYS A 68 -25.59 26.23 -28.15
C LYS A 68 -25.49 26.91 -29.51
N LYS A 69 -25.83 28.20 -29.59
CA LYS A 69 -25.81 28.97 -30.85
C LYS A 69 -24.39 29.09 -31.43
N LYS A 70 -23.40 29.28 -30.55
CA LYS A 70 -21.99 29.40 -30.95
C LYS A 70 -21.23 28.07 -30.90
N ASN A 71 -21.85 27.05 -30.30
CA ASN A 71 -21.25 25.77 -29.99
C ASN A 71 -19.92 25.90 -29.21
N GLU A 72 -19.98 26.67 -28.12
CA GLU A 72 -18.81 27.07 -27.32
C GLU A 72 -19.08 26.89 -25.82
N ILE A 73 -18.02 26.58 -25.07
CA ILE A 73 -18.00 26.62 -23.60
C ILE A 73 -17.09 27.76 -23.16
N LEU A 74 -17.66 28.72 -22.43
CA LEU A 74 -16.89 29.77 -21.75
C LEU A 74 -16.54 29.28 -20.35
N LEU A 75 -15.24 29.22 -20.05
CA LEU A 75 -14.69 28.86 -18.75
C LEU A 75 -14.12 30.12 -18.06
N LYS A 76 -14.29 30.20 -16.74
CA LYS A 76 -13.72 31.26 -15.89
C LYS A 76 -13.25 30.68 -14.55
N SER A 77 -12.00 30.90 -14.21
CA SER A 77 -11.29 30.45 -13.02
C SER A 77 -10.46 31.60 -12.48
N ASP A 78 -10.56 31.82 -11.19
CA ASP A 78 -9.70 32.74 -10.45
C ASP A 78 -8.43 32.05 -9.96
N MET A 79 -8.42 30.70 -9.92
CA MET A 79 -7.29 29.91 -9.45
C MET A 79 -6.31 29.52 -10.55
N GLU A 80 -6.83 29.17 -11.73
CA GLU A 80 -6.02 28.67 -12.84
C GLU A 80 -6.43 29.37 -14.14
N LYS A 81 -5.68 30.44 -14.45
CA LYS A 81 -6.01 31.35 -15.55
C LYS A 81 -5.95 30.68 -16.91
N ASP A 82 -5.22 29.58 -17.05
CA ASP A 82 -5.10 28.85 -18.31
C ASP A 82 -6.44 28.24 -18.76
N PHE A 83 -7.35 27.95 -17.81
CA PHE A 83 -8.71 27.51 -18.14
C PHE A 83 -9.58 28.63 -18.69
N ASN A 84 -9.24 29.90 -18.50
CA ASN A 84 -10.11 31.02 -18.87
C ASN A 84 -10.30 31.14 -20.37
N GLY A 85 -11.50 31.50 -20.79
CA GLY A 85 -11.79 31.87 -22.17
C GLY A 85 -12.77 30.92 -22.87
N VAL A 86 -12.87 31.13 -24.18
CA VAL A 86 -13.86 30.47 -25.03
C VAL A 86 -13.26 29.23 -25.64
N ASN A 87 -13.91 28.08 -25.40
CA ASN A 87 -13.53 26.79 -25.95
C ASN A 87 -14.59 26.39 -26.98
N LYS A 88 -14.18 26.20 -28.24
CA LYS A 88 -15.05 25.70 -29.29
C LYS A 88 -15.33 24.21 -29.07
N VAL A 89 -16.58 23.80 -29.13
CA VAL A 89 -16.98 22.40 -29.04
C VAL A 89 -16.87 21.77 -30.43
N LEU A 90 -15.86 20.93 -30.64
CA LEU A 90 -15.70 20.20 -31.91
C LEU A 90 -16.57 18.95 -31.98
N LYS A 91 -16.80 18.31 -30.82
CA LYS A 91 -17.65 17.11 -30.71
C LYS A 91 -18.30 17.09 -29.33
N LEU A 92 -19.60 16.77 -29.27
CA LEU A 92 -20.33 16.55 -28.02
C LEU A 92 -21.32 15.41 -28.19
N THR A 93 -21.02 14.30 -27.52
CA THR A 93 -21.88 13.12 -27.43
C THR A 93 -22.08 12.76 -25.95
N ASP A 94 -22.85 11.72 -25.68
CA ASP A 94 -23.08 11.28 -24.30
C ASP A 94 -21.84 10.56 -23.71
N LYS A 95 -20.82 10.28 -24.53
CA LYS A 95 -19.59 9.57 -24.14
C LYS A 95 -18.32 10.38 -24.34
N GLU A 96 -18.32 11.32 -25.28
CA GLU A 96 -17.12 12.03 -25.70
C GLU A 96 -17.39 13.51 -25.92
N LEU A 97 -16.48 14.34 -25.43
CA LEU A 97 -16.45 15.79 -25.62
C LEU A 97 -15.06 16.16 -26.16
N VAL A 98 -15.02 16.95 -27.23
CA VAL A 98 -13.77 17.50 -27.78
C VAL A 98 -13.87 19.01 -27.79
N LEU A 99 -12.95 19.67 -27.09
CA LEU A 99 -12.84 21.12 -26.98
C LEU A 99 -11.59 21.61 -27.71
N GLU A 100 -11.69 22.80 -28.29
CA GLU A 100 -10.57 23.47 -28.93
C GLU A 100 -10.47 24.94 -28.48
N LYS A 101 -9.25 25.35 -28.14
CA LYS A 101 -8.92 26.74 -27.78
C LYS A 101 -7.52 27.03 -28.30
N GLU A 102 -7.39 28.08 -29.12
CA GLU A 102 -6.09 28.58 -29.58
C GLU A 102 -5.20 27.49 -30.22
N GLY A 103 -5.80 26.58 -31.01
CA GLY A 103 -5.08 25.47 -31.64
C GLY A 103 -4.74 24.30 -30.72
N VAL A 104 -5.12 24.35 -29.44
CA VAL A 104 -5.03 23.23 -28.50
C VAL A 104 -6.35 22.47 -28.48
N LYS A 105 -6.32 21.16 -28.76
CA LYS A 105 -7.50 20.28 -28.71
C LYS A 105 -7.43 19.36 -27.49
N ALA A 106 -8.48 19.34 -26.69
CA ALA A 106 -8.61 18.44 -25.54
C ALA A 106 -9.78 17.47 -25.75
N THR A 107 -9.50 16.17 -25.62
CA THR A 107 -10.49 15.09 -25.72
C THR A 107 -10.83 14.57 -24.33
N TYR A 108 -12.12 14.47 -24.07
CA TYR A 108 -12.72 14.07 -22.81
C TYR A 108 -13.57 12.83 -22.99
N LEU A 109 -13.41 11.84 -22.12
CA LEU A 109 -14.28 10.67 -22.02
C LEU A 109 -15.21 10.82 -20.82
N LYS A 110 -16.52 10.66 -21.02
CA LYS A 110 -17.51 10.70 -19.94
C LYS A 110 -17.44 9.42 -19.12
N LEU A 111 -17.40 9.57 -17.80
CA LEU A 111 -17.51 8.44 -16.88
C LEU A 111 -18.98 8.17 -16.56
N ASP A 112 -19.33 6.89 -16.62
CA ASP A 112 -20.62 6.35 -16.23
C ASP A 112 -20.38 5.40 -15.06
N PHE A 113 -20.50 5.91 -13.84
CA PHE A 113 -20.14 5.17 -12.63
C PHE A 113 -21.00 3.93 -12.40
N ASP A 114 -22.26 3.93 -12.85
CA ASP A 114 -23.13 2.76 -12.74
C ASP A 114 -22.65 1.64 -13.67
N ARG A 115 -22.26 1.99 -14.89
CA ARG A 115 -21.65 1.03 -15.83
C ARG A 115 -20.28 0.58 -15.34
N ILE A 116 -19.45 1.51 -14.85
CA ILE A 116 -18.10 1.21 -14.33
C ILE A 116 -18.22 0.22 -13.17
N ALA A 117 -19.10 0.45 -12.20
CA ALA A 117 -19.28 -0.46 -11.06
C ALA A 117 -19.65 -1.88 -11.52
N LYS A 118 -20.53 -2.01 -12.52
CA LYS A 118 -20.91 -3.31 -13.09
C LYS A 118 -19.76 -4.01 -13.81
N GLU A 119 -19.04 -3.29 -14.68
CA GLU A 119 -17.90 -3.85 -15.42
C GLU A 119 -16.74 -4.20 -14.47
N ASN A 120 -16.45 -3.35 -13.49
CA ASN A 120 -15.45 -3.59 -12.47
C ASN A 120 -15.79 -4.82 -11.60
N ALA A 121 -17.04 -4.98 -11.18
CA ALA A 121 -17.48 -6.15 -10.42
C ALA A 121 -17.31 -7.46 -11.20
N ALA A 122 -17.46 -7.42 -12.53
CA ALA A 122 -17.27 -8.59 -13.41
C ALA A 122 -15.81 -8.83 -13.82
N SER A 123 -14.88 -7.96 -13.42
CA SER A 123 -13.51 -7.96 -13.95
C SER A 123 -12.57 -8.98 -13.31
N ASN A 124 -12.89 -9.53 -12.13
CA ASN A 124 -11.95 -10.31 -11.28
C ASN A 124 -10.67 -9.57 -10.85
N LEU A 125 -10.55 -8.26 -11.09
CA LEU A 125 -9.39 -7.45 -10.66
C LEU A 125 -9.44 -7.05 -9.18
N MET A 126 -10.59 -7.19 -8.52
CA MET A 126 -10.72 -6.85 -7.10
C MET A 126 -9.77 -7.71 -6.25
N GLY A 127 -9.00 -7.05 -5.38
CA GLY A 127 -8.05 -7.72 -4.50
C GLY A 127 -6.85 -6.86 -4.14
N GLU A 128 -5.95 -7.45 -3.35
CA GLU A 128 -4.60 -6.94 -3.09
C GLU A 128 -3.61 -7.68 -3.98
N TRP A 129 -2.77 -6.94 -4.68
CA TRP A 129 -1.85 -7.45 -5.69
C TRP A 129 -0.46 -6.89 -5.46
N LYS A 130 0.54 -7.76 -5.38
CA LYS A 130 1.95 -7.38 -5.34
C LYS A 130 2.52 -7.32 -6.75
N ILE A 131 2.95 -6.14 -7.16
CA ILE A 131 3.56 -5.89 -8.46
C ILE A 131 5.04 -6.26 -8.38
N GLU A 132 5.46 -7.19 -9.25
CA GLU A 132 6.86 -7.55 -9.43
C GLU A 132 7.63 -6.35 -9.99
N ASN A 133 8.80 -6.11 -9.41
CA ASN A 133 9.72 -5.08 -9.88
C ASN A 133 11.16 -5.53 -9.65
N GLU A 134 12.08 -4.97 -10.44
CA GLU A 134 13.51 -5.29 -10.36
C GLU A 134 14.22 -4.57 -9.21
N LEU A 135 13.51 -3.66 -8.54
CA LEU A 135 14.00 -3.00 -7.34
C LEU A 135 13.62 -3.84 -6.13
N ASP A 136 14.36 -3.66 -5.04
CA ASP A 136 14.03 -4.30 -3.76
C ASP A 136 12.92 -3.50 -3.05
N GLU A 137 11.90 -3.09 -3.81
CA GLU A 137 10.78 -2.26 -3.37
C GLU A 137 9.52 -3.09 -3.29
N VAL A 138 8.67 -2.78 -2.31
CA VAL A 138 7.34 -3.38 -2.24
C VAL A 138 6.36 -2.47 -2.98
N GLN A 139 5.75 -2.98 -4.03
CA GLN A 139 4.67 -2.31 -4.76
C GLN A 139 3.37 -3.09 -4.58
N LEU A 140 2.47 -2.57 -3.77
CA LEU A 140 1.19 -3.20 -3.44
C LEU A 140 0.04 -2.39 -4.02
N LEU A 141 -0.70 -2.99 -4.96
CA LEU A 141 -1.90 -2.45 -5.56
C LEU A 141 -3.14 -3.10 -4.93
N LYS A 142 -3.93 -2.30 -4.23
CA LYS A 142 -5.27 -2.66 -3.76
C LYS A 142 -6.31 -2.12 -4.72
N VAL A 143 -7.16 -2.99 -5.25
CA VAL A 143 -8.27 -2.66 -6.16
C VAL A 143 -9.58 -2.98 -5.46
N GLU A 144 -10.42 -1.98 -5.28
CA GLU A 144 -11.65 -2.03 -4.51
C GLU A 144 -12.84 -1.60 -5.36
N LEU A 145 -13.97 -2.26 -5.13
CA LEU A 145 -15.25 -1.84 -5.70
C LEU A 145 -15.78 -0.58 -4.98
N PRO A 146 -16.55 0.26 -5.68
CA PRO A 146 -16.93 0.12 -7.08
C PRO A 146 -15.81 0.47 -8.06
N ASP A 147 -14.88 1.35 -7.67
CA ASP A 147 -13.92 1.96 -8.61
C ASP A 147 -12.68 2.55 -7.95
N THR A 148 -12.35 2.21 -6.70
CA THR A 148 -11.20 2.80 -5.99
C THR A 148 -9.96 1.92 -6.11
N PHE A 149 -8.79 2.52 -6.32
CA PHE A 149 -7.52 1.84 -6.15
C PHE A 149 -6.61 2.59 -5.17
N THR A 150 -5.76 1.84 -4.50
CA THR A 150 -4.65 2.34 -3.68
C THR A 150 -3.37 1.63 -4.10
N LEU A 151 -2.34 2.37 -4.47
CA LEU A 151 -0.99 1.86 -4.69
C LEU A 151 -0.11 2.30 -3.53
N ILE A 152 0.56 1.36 -2.89
CA ILE A 152 1.53 1.58 -1.82
C ILE A 152 2.90 1.16 -2.36
N GLU A 153 3.85 2.07 -2.34
CA GLU A 153 5.23 1.87 -2.78
C GLU A 153 6.14 2.07 -1.57
N ILE A 154 6.87 1.03 -1.17
CA ILE A 154 7.82 1.05 -0.04
C ILE A 154 9.21 0.87 -0.61
N SER A 155 10.08 1.85 -0.35
CA SER A 155 11.49 1.78 -0.78
C SER A 155 12.24 0.65 -0.09
N SER A 156 13.34 0.21 -0.70
CA SER A 156 14.24 -0.78 -0.09
C SER A 156 14.69 -0.32 1.30
N GLY A 157 14.62 -1.25 2.27
CA GLY A 157 14.86 -0.97 3.68
C GLY A 157 13.74 -0.22 4.41
N GLY A 158 12.59 0.03 3.76
CA GLY A 158 11.38 0.55 4.44
C GLY A 158 11.46 2.02 4.86
N ARG A 159 12.37 2.81 4.28
CA ARG A 159 12.65 4.20 4.72
C ARG A 159 11.60 5.21 4.26
N SER A 160 10.91 4.91 3.16
CA SER A 160 9.86 5.77 2.63
C SER A 160 8.68 4.93 2.16
N THR A 161 7.48 5.42 2.41
CA THR A 161 6.23 4.87 1.92
C THR A 161 5.50 5.95 1.15
N LEU A 162 5.24 5.71 -0.13
CA LEU A 162 4.37 6.54 -0.95
C LEU A 162 3.02 5.84 -1.10
N THR A 163 1.93 6.58 -0.88
CA THR A 163 0.59 6.07 -1.10
C THR A 163 -0.13 6.93 -2.13
N SER A 164 -0.54 6.31 -3.23
CA SER A 164 -1.31 6.93 -4.30
C SER A 164 -2.70 6.33 -4.35
N LYS A 165 -3.73 7.18 -4.35
CA LYS A 165 -5.14 6.76 -4.49
C LYS A 165 -5.74 7.32 -5.78
N GLY A 166 -6.73 6.63 -6.31
CA GLY A 166 -7.45 7.08 -7.49
C GLY A 166 -8.61 6.19 -7.88
N THR A 167 -9.11 6.42 -9.08
CA THR A 167 -10.22 5.69 -9.69
C THR A 167 -9.70 4.70 -10.73
N TRP A 168 -10.28 3.50 -10.82
CA TRP A 168 -9.98 2.54 -11.89
C TRP A 168 -11.24 2.19 -12.68
N VAL A 169 -11.06 2.01 -13.99
CA VAL A 169 -12.14 1.68 -14.92
C VAL A 169 -11.71 0.52 -15.80
N TYR A 170 -12.33 -0.64 -15.61
CA TYR A 170 -12.15 -1.78 -16.49
C TYR A 170 -13.06 -1.69 -17.72
N ASN A 171 -12.55 -2.10 -18.87
CA ASN A 171 -13.30 -2.25 -20.10
C ASN A 171 -13.05 -3.64 -20.67
N ALA A 172 -14.04 -4.53 -20.53
CA ALA A 172 -13.94 -5.91 -20.98
C ALA A 172 -13.79 -6.05 -22.50
N LYS A 173 -14.47 -5.18 -23.26
CA LYS A 173 -14.47 -5.22 -24.74
C LYS A 173 -13.09 -4.92 -25.31
N GLU A 174 -12.42 -3.91 -24.76
CA GLU A 174 -11.09 -3.49 -25.20
C GLU A 174 -9.96 -4.14 -24.38
N LYS A 175 -10.28 -4.98 -23.39
CA LYS A 175 -9.34 -5.65 -22.47
C LYS A 175 -8.30 -4.68 -21.90
N HIS A 176 -8.75 -3.56 -21.34
CA HIS A 176 -7.87 -2.62 -20.67
C HIS A 176 -8.45 -2.17 -19.35
N VAL A 177 -7.57 -1.67 -18.48
CA VAL A 177 -7.92 -0.89 -17.30
C VAL A 177 -7.37 0.52 -17.45
N LEU A 178 -8.17 1.50 -17.10
CA LEU A 178 -7.75 2.90 -17.02
C LEU A 178 -7.64 3.27 -15.54
N PHE A 179 -6.43 3.60 -15.08
CA PHE A 179 -6.22 4.15 -13.74
C PHE A 179 -6.15 5.68 -13.83
N ILE A 180 -6.85 6.36 -12.94
CA ILE A 180 -6.96 7.82 -12.89
C ILE A 180 -6.53 8.25 -11.50
N GLY A 181 -5.35 8.84 -11.38
CA GLY A 181 -4.82 9.19 -10.07
C GLY A 181 -3.44 9.84 -10.12
N ARG A 182 -2.79 9.91 -8.97
CA ARG A 182 -1.43 10.48 -8.84
C ARG A 182 -0.30 9.46 -9.00
N SER A 183 -0.62 8.18 -9.15
CA SER A 183 0.39 7.14 -9.34
C SER A 183 1.10 7.33 -10.68
N LYS A 184 2.41 7.54 -10.67
CA LYS A 184 3.21 7.59 -11.91
C LYS A 184 3.24 6.22 -12.60
N LEU A 185 3.28 5.14 -11.82
CA LEU A 185 3.31 3.77 -12.30
C LEU A 185 2.03 3.40 -13.07
N LEU A 186 0.86 3.73 -12.49
CA LEU A 186 -0.42 3.21 -13.00
C LEU A 186 -1.20 4.21 -13.84
N ASN A 187 -1.09 5.52 -13.61
CA ASN A 187 -1.99 6.51 -14.23
C ASN A 187 -2.02 6.40 -15.75
N GLY A 188 -3.20 6.21 -16.31
CA GLY A 188 -3.47 6.03 -17.73
C GLY A 188 -3.99 4.64 -18.10
N LYS A 189 -4.00 4.38 -19.41
CA LYS A 189 -4.50 3.14 -19.99
C LYS A 189 -3.45 2.03 -19.90
N SER A 190 -3.85 0.88 -19.38
CA SER A 190 -3.05 -0.34 -19.31
C SER A 190 -3.80 -1.49 -19.96
N MET A 191 -3.17 -2.14 -20.94
CA MET A 191 -3.75 -3.28 -21.65
C MET A 191 -3.58 -4.55 -20.82
N ILE A 192 -4.66 -5.29 -20.60
CA ILE A 192 -4.60 -6.57 -19.88
C ILE A 192 -4.13 -7.65 -20.86
N LYS A 193 -3.02 -8.30 -20.53
CA LYS A 193 -2.46 -9.41 -21.31
C LYS A 193 -2.87 -10.75 -20.75
N GLU A 194 -3.00 -10.85 -19.44
CA GLU A 194 -3.36 -12.08 -18.72
C GLU A 194 -4.13 -11.70 -17.45
N LEU A 195 -5.17 -12.45 -17.13
CA LEU A 195 -5.96 -12.27 -15.91
C LEU A 195 -6.46 -13.62 -15.42
N LEU A 196 -5.82 -14.11 -14.38
CA LEU A 196 -6.10 -15.35 -13.66
C LEU A 196 -6.56 -15.01 -12.24
N GLU A 197 -6.93 -16.04 -11.47
CA GLU A 197 -7.40 -15.86 -10.10
C GLU A 197 -6.33 -15.25 -9.19
N ASP A 198 -5.07 -15.65 -9.37
CA ASP A 198 -3.92 -15.31 -8.52
C ASP A 198 -2.86 -14.48 -9.26
N LYS A 199 -3.07 -14.17 -10.54
CA LYS A 199 -2.10 -13.44 -11.37
C LYS A 199 -2.78 -12.49 -12.34
N PHE A 200 -2.26 -11.27 -12.40
CA PHE A 200 -2.70 -10.22 -13.32
C PHE A 200 -1.48 -9.65 -14.04
N VAL A 201 -1.54 -9.63 -15.37
CA VAL A 201 -0.47 -9.06 -16.21
C VAL A 201 -1.03 -7.95 -17.07
N PHE A 202 -0.41 -6.78 -16.98
CA PHE A 202 -0.77 -5.62 -17.78
C PHE A 202 0.43 -5.00 -18.46
N GLU A 203 0.17 -4.34 -19.59
CA GLU A 203 1.16 -3.60 -20.36
C GLU A 203 0.77 -2.14 -20.40
N LYS A 204 1.74 -1.27 -20.09
CA LYS A 204 1.58 0.18 -20.15
C LYS A 204 2.81 0.76 -20.83
N GLU A 205 2.59 1.54 -21.89
CA GLU A 205 3.66 2.22 -22.63
C GLU A 205 4.78 1.27 -23.09
N GLY A 206 4.42 0.04 -23.45
CA GLY A 206 5.36 -1.01 -23.89
C GLY A 206 6.04 -1.77 -22.75
N VAL A 207 5.86 -1.37 -21.48
CA VAL A 207 6.40 -2.07 -20.31
C VAL A 207 5.37 -3.04 -19.77
N LYS A 208 5.80 -4.28 -19.52
CA LYS A 208 4.97 -5.35 -18.96
C LYS A 208 5.14 -5.38 -17.44
N PHE A 209 4.03 -5.43 -16.72
CA PHE A 209 3.95 -5.57 -15.27
C PHE A 209 3.27 -6.87 -14.93
N VAL A 210 3.85 -7.60 -13.99
CA VAL A 210 3.27 -8.83 -13.43
C VAL A 210 2.84 -8.51 -12.01
N ALA A 211 1.60 -8.83 -11.67
CA ALA A 211 1.03 -8.62 -10.36
C ALA A 211 0.49 -9.95 -9.84
N ASN A 212 1.01 -10.40 -8.71
CA ASN A 212 0.56 -11.63 -8.05
C ASN A 212 -0.41 -11.27 -6.94
N LYS A 213 -1.49 -12.02 -6.80
CA LYS A 213 -2.48 -11.78 -5.76
C LYS A 213 -1.87 -12.10 -4.40
N GLU A 214 -2.04 -11.18 -3.47
CA GLU A 214 -1.66 -11.45 -2.10
C GLU A 214 -2.56 -12.57 -1.56
N LYS A 215 -1.91 -13.63 -1.07
CA LYS A 215 -2.63 -14.74 -0.43
C LYS A 215 -3.35 -14.19 0.79
N GLY A 216 -4.56 -14.69 1.04
CA GLY A 216 -5.49 -14.17 2.05
C GLY A 216 -4.86 -13.95 3.43
N PRO A 217 -5.56 -13.21 4.31
CA PRO A 217 -4.96 -12.60 5.49
C PRO A 217 -4.17 -13.62 6.31
N THR A 218 -2.87 -13.37 6.48
CA THR A 218 -2.17 -13.96 7.62
C THR A 218 -2.82 -13.34 8.85
N GLU A 219 -3.55 -14.13 9.63
CA GLU A 219 -4.26 -13.63 10.80
C GLU A 219 -3.26 -12.91 11.73
N VAL A 220 -3.51 -11.62 11.97
CA VAL A 220 -2.64 -10.80 12.81
C VAL A 220 -2.93 -11.18 14.26
N ALA A 221 -2.05 -11.96 14.87
CA ALA A 221 -2.16 -12.33 16.27
C ALA A 221 -1.89 -11.11 17.17
N HIS A 222 -2.95 -10.40 17.54
CA HIS A 222 -2.87 -9.20 18.37
C HIS A 222 -2.55 -9.50 19.84
N LEU A 223 -1.66 -8.69 20.42
CA LEU A 223 -1.26 -8.78 21.82
C LEU A 223 -2.26 -8.02 22.70
N THR A 224 -3.06 -8.77 23.46
CA THR A 224 -4.19 -8.23 24.23
C THR A 224 -3.84 -7.79 25.65
N PHE A 225 -2.64 -8.09 26.14
CA PHE A 225 -2.22 -7.70 27.49
C PHE A 225 -1.99 -6.19 27.62
N ASN A 226 -2.07 -5.69 28.86
CA ASN A 226 -1.85 -4.29 29.23
C ASN A 226 -0.87 -4.20 30.41
N VAL A 227 -0.27 -3.03 30.65
CA VAL A 227 0.74 -2.82 31.70
C VAL A 227 0.21 -3.20 33.10
N ALA A 228 -1.08 -2.97 33.39
CA ALA A 228 -1.69 -3.31 34.67
C ALA A 228 -1.78 -4.82 34.94
N SER A 229 -1.60 -5.65 33.92
CA SER A 229 -1.62 -7.12 34.03
C SER A 229 -0.27 -7.75 34.40
N PHE A 230 0.73 -6.92 34.73
CA PHE A 230 2.10 -7.36 35.04
C PHE A 230 2.37 -7.30 36.55
N PRO A 231 3.13 -8.27 37.09
CA PRO A 231 3.45 -8.31 38.51
C PRO A 231 4.40 -7.17 38.89
N ASN A 232 4.23 -6.61 40.10
CA ASN A 232 5.09 -5.56 40.64
C ASN A 232 6.51 -6.04 40.99
N ARG A 233 6.71 -7.35 41.15
CA ARG A 233 8.01 -7.99 41.42
C ARG A 233 8.11 -9.31 40.67
N GLN A 234 9.23 -9.52 39.98
CA GLN A 234 9.54 -10.77 39.28
C GLN A 234 9.96 -11.83 40.32
N SER A 235 9.30 -12.99 40.35
CA SER A 235 9.66 -14.11 41.24
C SER A 235 10.43 -15.23 40.57
N ASP A 236 10.46 -15.25 39.23
CA ASP A 236 10.92 -16.41 38.47
C ASP A 236 12.40 -16.33 38.13
N ILE A 237 13.15 -17.34 38.58
CA ILE A 237 14.55 -17.58 38.18
C ILE A 237 14.53 -18.20 36.79
N SER A 238 15.25 -17.60 35.85
CA SER A 238 15.19 -17.93 34.43
C SER A 238 16.47 -18.66 33.99
N PRO A 239 16.43 -19.81 33.29
CA PRO A 239 17.64 -20.48 32.80
C PRO A 239 18.55 -19.61 31.90
N TRP A 240 18.06 -18.47 31.42
CA TRP A 240 18.82 -17.47 30.64
C TRP A 240 19.65 -16.48 31.48
N THR A 241 19.47 -16.47 32.82
CA THR A 241 20.35 -15.72 33.74
C THR A 241 21.69 -16.45 33.90
N ASP A 242 21.71 -17.77 33.69
CA ASP A 242 22.91 -18.58 33.74
C ASP A 242 23.68 -18.45 32.43
N PHE A 243 24.76 -17.68 32.49
CA PHE A 243 25.61 -17.42 31.35
C PHE A 243 26.40 -18.65 30.89
N ASP A 244 26.78 -19.56 31.80
CA ASP A 244 27.48 -20.79 31.41
C ASP A 244 26.53 -21.74 30.65
N THR A 245 25.25 -21.79 31.04
CA THR A 245 24.21 -22.51 30.29
C THR A 245 23.98 -21.88 28.91
N LEU A 246 23.99 -20.55 28.80
CA LEU A 246 23.89 -19.85 27.51
C LEU A 246 25.09 -20.14 26.59
N LEU A 247 26.31 -20.07 27.12
CA LEU A 247 27.54 -20.37 26.38
C LEU A 247 27.50 -21.78 25.77
N LYS A 248 27.20 -22.79 26.60
CA LYS A 248 27.08 -24.18 26.13
C LYS A 248 25.94 -24.36 25.14
N GLY A 249 24.80 -23.70 25.37
CA GLY A 249 23.63 -23.78 24.47
C GLY A 249 23.88 -23.24 23.06
N LEU A 250 24.87 -22.34 22.91
CA LEU A 250 25.22 -21.70 21.65
C LEU A 250 26.57 -22.16 21.07
N GLU A 251 27.34 -23.01 21.77
CA GLU A 251 28.71 -23.40 21.37
C GLU A 251 28.78 -24.04 19.97
N ASN A 252 27.73 -24.73 19.56
CA ASN A 252 27.61 -25.40 18.27
C ASN A 252 26.67 -24.65 17.31
N VAL A 253 26.27 -23.42 17.64
CA VAL A 253 25.45 -22.57 16.78
C VAL A 253 26.37 -21.55 16.14
N THR A 254 26.46 -21.61 14.82
CA THR A 254 27.27 -20.73 13.97
C THR A 254 26.42 -19.63 13.33
N TYR A 255 25.16 -19.93 13.01
CA TYR A 255 24.24 -18.95 12.44
C TYR A 255 22.78 -19.23 12.82
N LEU A 256 22.03 -18.14 12.98
CA LEU A 256 20.58 -18.14 13.10
C LEU A 256 19.99 -17.39 11.91
N LYS A 257 19.03 -17.99 11.21
CA LYS A 257 18.27 -17.33 10.15
C LYS A 257 16.83 -17.16 10.58
N TYR A 258 16.35 -15.94 10.46
CA TYR A 258 14.98 -15.56 10.77
C TYR A 258 14.30 -14.96 9.55
N ARG A 259 13.00 -15.19 9.43
CA ARG A 259 12.12 -14.41 8.56
C ARG A 259 11.32 -13.44 9.42
N GLU A 260 11.53 -12.15 9.17
CA GLU A 260 10.70 -11.09 9.75
C GLU A 260 9.63 -10.67 8.75
N ARG A 261 8.37 -10.69 9.17
CA ARG A 261 7.23 -10.22 8.41
C ARG A 261 6.69 -8.97 9.07
N LYS A 262 6.78 -7.82 8.41
CA LYS A 262 6.27 -6.52 8.89
C LYS A 262 4.95 -6.19 8.20
N LEU A 263 3.90 -5.90 8.97
CA LEU A 263 2.61 -5.49 8.43
C LEU A 263 2.75 -4.15 7.69
N ILE A 264 2.27 -4.10 6.46
CA ILE A 264 2.22 -2.87 5.69
C ILE A 264 1.05 -2.03 6.23
N PRO A 265 1.27 -0.76 6.65
CA PRO A 265 0.23 0.07 7.25
C PRO A 265 -1.05 0.15 6.40
N ASN A 266 -2.20 0.02 7.05
CA ASN A 266 -3.54 0.06 6.43
C ASN A 266 -3.84 -1.07 5.42
N THR A 267 -3.11 -2.19 5.51
CA THR A 267 -3.33 -3.38 4.67
C THR A 267 -3.41 -4.64 5.53
N LYS A 268 -3.66 -5.79 4.91
CA LYS A 268 -3.47 -7.11 5.54
C LYS A 268 -2.20 -7.82 5.03
N SER A 269 -1.41 -7.11 4.24
CA SER A 269 -0.23 -7.62 3.54
C SER A 269 1.02 -7.38 4.36
N PHE A 270 2.03 -8.24 4.15
CA PHE A 270 3.29 -8.20 4.89
C PHE A 270 4.47 -7.97 3.96
N GLN A 271 5.44 -7.21 4.44
CA GLN A 271 6.78 -7.15 3.88
C GLN A 271 7.67 -8.17 4.59
N ASP A 272 8.23 -9.10 3.82
CA ASP A 272 9.18 -10.08 4.31
C ASP A 272 10.61 -9.52 4.26
N ASN A 273 11.38 -9.73 5.32
CA ASN A 273 12.82 -9.53 5.39
C ASN A 273 13.47 -10.80 5.93
N ILE A 274 14.66 -11.12 5.43
CA ILE A 274 15.48 -12.18 5.99
C ILE A 274 16.52 -11.53 6.92
N LEU A 275 16.56 -11.98 8.16
CA LEU A 275 17.54 -11.56 9.15
C LEU A 275 18.49 -12.74 9.41
N LEU A 276 19.80 -12.47 9.38
CA LEU A 276 20.82 -13.44 9.71
C LEU A 276 21.61 -12.95 10.92
N SER A 277 21.85 -13.83 11.88
CA SER A 277 22.75 -13.56 13.00
C SER A 277 23.89 -14.57 12.99
N LYS A 278 25.11 -14.10 12.74
CA LYS A 278 26.32 -14.91 12.95
C LYS A 278 26.53 -15.04 14.44
N VAL A 279 26.76 -16.24 14.93
CA VAL A 279 27.03 -16.51 16.34
C VAL A 279 28.50 -16.91 16.48
N ASP A 280 29.22 -16.20 17.35
CA ASP A 280 30.62 -16.48 17.67
C ASP A 280 30.73 -16.67 19.18
N VAL A 281 31.12 -17.88 19.61
CA VAL A 281 31.23 -18.26 21.02
C VAL A 281 32.69 -18.52 21.33
N ASP A 282 33.22 -17.76 22.29
CA ASP A 282 34.56 -17.95 22.83
C ASP A 282 34.43 -18.53 24.25
N LEU A 283 34.65 -19.84 24.39
CA LEU A 283 34.56 -20.55 25.66
C LEU A 283 35.70 -20.16 26.62
N GLU A 284 36.88 -19.81 26.11
CA GLU A 284 38.03 -19.42 26.93
C GLU A 284 37.81 -18.04 27.56
N ARG A 285 37.38 -17.06 26.75
CA ARG A 285 37.06 -15.71 27.21
C ARG A 285 35.68 -15.61 27.85
N LYS A 286 34.90 -16.69 27.83
CA LYS A 286 33.49 -16.72 28.23
C LYS A 286 32.74 -15.55 27.60
N SER A 287 32.63 -15.56 26.28
CA SER A 287 31.96 -14.48 25.54
C SER A 287 31.17 -14.98 24.35
N ILE A 288 30.11 -14.24 24.01
CA ILE A 288 29.23 -14.52 22.88
C ILE A 288 29.08 -13.22 22.10
N ASN A 289 29.37 -13.26 20.80
CA ASN A 289 29.13 -12.17 19.87
C ASN A 289 28.09 -12.58 18.82
N LEU A 290 27.14 -11.70 18.54
CA LEU A 290 26.21 -11.83 17.44
C LEU A 290 26.35 -10.66 16.48
N THR A 291 26.79 -10.95 15.26
CA THR A 291 26.77 -9.97 14.17
C THR A 291 25.49 -10.16 13.37
N ASN A 292 24.64 -9.13 13.33
CA ASN A 292 23.32 -9.21 12.71
C ASN A 292 23.29 -8.52 11.36
N PHE A 293 22.74 -9.23 10.37
CA PHE A 293 22.64 -8.83 8.98
C PHE A 293 21.20 -8.84 8.50
N SER A 294 20.86 -7.88 7.65
CA SER A 294 19.62 -7.89 6.87
C SER A 294 19.97 -8.32 5.46
N VAL A 295 19.28 -9.32 4.95
CA VAL A 295 19.47 -9.84 3.60
C VAL A 295 18.33 -9.34 2.71
N SER A 296 18.72 -8.63 1.65
CA SER A 296 17.84 -8.22 0.56
C SER A 296 18.15 -9.03 -0.70
N SER A 297 17.37 -8.81 -1.76
CA SER A 297 17.66 -9.42 -3.07
C SER A 297 19.02 -8.98 -3.67
N LYS A 298 19.56 -7.83 -3.26
CA LYS A 298 20.74 -7.21 -3.87
C LYS A 298 21.97 -7.18 -2.97
N ASP A 299 21.77 -7.14 -1.66
CA ASP A 299 22.85 -6.92 -0.69
C ASP A 299 22.56 -7.59 0.66
N THR A 300 23.63 -7.85 1.41
CA THR A 300 23.59 -8.27 2.81
C THR A 300 24.29 -7.21 3.66
N THR A 301 23.52 -6.45 4.41
CA THR A 301 24.03 -5.33 5.19
C THR A 301 24.04 -5.68 6.68
N GLN A 302 25.18 -5.51 7.34
CA GLN A 302 25.25 -5.57 8.80
C GLN A 302 24.52 -4.36 9.40
N TYR A 303 23.59 -4.61 10.33
CA TYR A 303 22.80 -3.53 10.95
C TYR A 303 23.01 -3.41 12.47
N SER A 304 23.53 -4.44 13.13
CA SER A 304 23.88 -4.36 14.55
C SER A 304 24.86 -5.45 14.97
N GLU A 305 25.45 -5.27 16.14
CA GLU A 305 26.17 -6.31 16.86
C GLU A 305 25.64 -6.41 18.29
N SER A 306 25.71 -7.59 18.89
CA SER A 306 25.29 -7.84 20.26
C SER A 306 26.31 -8.71 20.95
N PHE A 307 26.78 -8.29 22.12
CA PHE A 307 27.81 -8.98 22.86
C PHE A 307 27.37 -9.29 24.29
N LYS A 308 27.77 -10.46 24.82
CA LYS A 308 27.54 -10.86 26.20
C LYS A 308 28.74 -11.63 26.76
N GLY A 309 29.17 -11.28 27.98
CA GLY A 309 30.34 -11.86 28.64
C GLY A 309 31.58 -10.96 28.57
N GLY A 310 32.76 -11.48 28.94
CA GLY A 310 34.01 -10.71 28.95
C GLY A 310 34.06 -9.52 29.95
N LEU A 311 34.81 -8.46 29.61
CA LEU A 311 35.03 -7.27 30.46
C LEU A 311 33.80 -6.35 30.59
N LEU A 312 32.72 -6.63 29.87
CA LEU A 312 31.47 -5.85 29.86
C LEU A 312 30.30 -6.80 30.17
N ASN A 313 30.16 -7.17 31.45
CA ASN A 313 29.00 -7.93 31.90
C ASN A 313 27.73 -7.05 31.82
N MET A 314 27.04 -7.10 30.68
CA MET A 314 25.67 -6.60 30.59
C MET A 314 24.73 -7.71 31.04
N HIS A 315 24.11 -7.53 32.22
CA HIS A 315 23.05 -8.41 32.73
C HIS A 315 21.80 -8.28 31.85
N ASN A 316 21.77 -8.99 30.72
CA ASN A 316 20.60 -9.05 29.84
C ASN A 316 20.10 -10.51 29.74
N ASN A 317 18.98 -10.79 30.42
CA ASN A 317 18.38 -12.12 30.45
C ASN A 317 17.73 -12.53 29.11
N PHE A 318 17.55 -11.57 28.20
CA PHE A 318 16.87 -11.75 26.92
C PHE A 318 17.85 -11.72 25.74
N PHE A 319 19.16 -11.75 25.99
CA PHE A 319 20.17 -11.72 24.94
C PHE A 319 19.87 -12.70 23.78
N PRO A 320 20.00 -12.28 22.50
CA PRO A 320 20.44 -10.96 22.04
C PRO A 320 19.35 -9.87 22.09
N GLN A 321 18.09 -10.23 22.33
CA GLN A 321 17.02 -9.26 22.51
C GLN A 321 17.23 -8.44 23.77
N LYS A 322 16.69 -7.23 23.82
CA LYS A 322 16.69 -6.43 25.04
C LYS A 322 15.67 -7.01 26.03
N GLU A 323 15.98 -6.89 27.31
CA GLU A 323 15.04 -7.21 28.38
C GLU A 323 13.82 -6.28 28.30
N PRO A 324 12.61 -6.82 28.08
CA PRO A 324 11.40 -6.02 28.11
C PRO A 324 11.10 -5.55 29.54
N GLY A 325 10.48 -4.38 29.68
CA GLY A 325 10.07 -3.81 30.96
C GLY A 325 8.73 -3.07 30.85
N PRO A 326 7.69 -3.47 31.62
CA PRO A 326 7.60 -4.67 32.46
C PRO A 326 7.45 -5.96 31.63
N PHE A 327 7.67 -7.13 32.26
CA PHE A 327 7.52 -8.43 31.60
C PHE A 327 6.99 -9.53 32.53
N ARG A 328 6.42 -10.59 31.95
CA ARG A 328 5.94 -11.77 32.67
C ARG A 328 6.19 -13.04 31.87
N ILE A 329 6.46 -14.11 32.58
CA ILE A 329 6.45 -15.45 32.01
C ILE A 329 5.02 -15.96 32.06
N VAL A 330 4.50 -16.42 30.93
CA VAL A 330 3.10 -16.85 30.83
C VAL A 330 2.96 -18.35 31.01
N LYS A 331 3.71 -19.12 30.22
CA LYS A 331 3.63 -20.58 30.18
C LYS A 331 4.81 -21.17 29.43
N LYS A 332 4.91 -22.50 29.48
CA LYS A 332 5.67 -23.27 28.50
C LYS A 332 4.71 -23.76 27.43
N GLU A 333 5.14 -23.73 26.16
CA GLU A 333 4.40 -24.35 25.08
C GLU A 333 5.34 -24.77 23.95
N THR A 334 4.96 -25.84 23.25
CA THR A 334 5.65 -26.29 22.06
C THR A 334 5.09 -25.56 20.84
N ILE A 335 5.97 -24.97 20.03
CA ILE A 335 5.57 -24.34 18.77
C ILE A 335 6.35 -24.93 17.60
N LYS A 336 5.68 -24.98 16.45
CA LYS A 336 6.27 -25.36 15.17
C LYS A 336 6.57 -24.11 14.34
N VAL A 337 7.81 -23.97 13.91
CA VAL A 337 8.32 -22.92 13.03
C VAL A 337 9.08 -23.57 11.86
N PRO A 338 9.49 -22.85 10.81
CA PRO A 338 10.16 -23.49 9.68
C PRO A 338 11.46 -24.23 10.06
N ALA A 339 12.19 -23.77 11.08
CA ALA A 339 13.38 -24.45 11.60
C ALA A 339 13.11 -25.77 12.34
N GLY A 340 11.85 -26.07 12.67
CA GLY A 340 11.47 -27.28 13.43
C GLY A 340 10.46 -27.01 14.53
N GLU A 341 10.36 -27.97 15.45
CA GLU A 341 9.48 -27.93 16.62
C GLU A 341 10.29 -27.74 17.89
N PHE A 342 9.87 -26.79 18.73
CA PHE A 342 10.63 -26.39 19.93
C PHE A 342 9.73 -26.24 21.13
N GLU A 343 10.16 -26.78 22.28
CA GLU A 343 9.58 -26.43 23.58
C GLU A 343 10.09 -25.04 24.00
N CYS A 344 9.16 -24.11 24.15
CA CYS A 344 9.47 -22.71 24.40
C CYS A 344 8.89 -22.22 25.73
N LYS A 345 9.60 -21.30 26.39
CA LYS A 345 9.01 -20.45 27.42
C LYS A 345 8.47 -19.19 26.77
N VAL A 346 7.21 -18.88 27.07
CA VAL A 346 6.51 -17.73 26.51
C VAL A 346 6.65 -16.56 27.46
N VAL A 347 7.22 -15.47 26.95
CA VAL A 347 7.38 -14.22 27.70
C VAL A 347 6.59 -13.13 27.01
N GLU A 348 5.80 -12.40 27.78
CA GLU A 348 5.10 -11.19 27.34
C GLU A 348 5.73 -9.99 28.05
N GLY A 349 5.76 -8.84 27.41
CA GLY A 349 6.30 -7.63 28.02
C GLY A 349 6.22 -6.40 27.12
N PHE A 350 6.92 -5.35 27.53
CA PHE A 350 6.95 -4.06 26.84
C PHE A 350 8.38 -3.59 26.54
N ASP A 351 8.55 -2.84 25.45
CA ASP A 351 9.75 -2.05 25.14
C ASP A 351 9.29 -0.62 24.82
N GLY A 352 9.27 0.22 25.86
CA GLY A 352 8.52 1.47 25.83
C GLY A 352 7.02 1.20 25.66
N GLU A 353 6.41 1.77 24.63
CA GLU A 353 5.00 1.56 24.27
C GLU A 353 4.76 0.28 23.45
N SER A 354 5.82 -0.32 22.91
CA SER A 354 5.72 -1.54 22.11
C SER A 354 5.39 -2.74 22.99
N LYS A 355 4.35 -3.50 22.62
CA LYS A 355 4.09 -4.83 23.18
C LYS A 355 4.97 -5.87 22.51
N LEU A 356 5.48 -6.79 23.31
CA LEU A 356 6.38 -7.86 22.89
C LEU A 356 5.91 -9.21 23.39
N LYS A 357 6.03 -10.22 22.54
CA LYS A 357 5.85 -11.61 22.92
C LYS A 357 6.96 -12.47 22.33
N TYR A 358 7.67 -13.17 23.20
CA TYR A 358 8.81 -14.02 22.86
C TYR A 358 8.49 -15.48 23.11
N TRP A 359 8.88 -16.34 22.18
CA TRP A 359 8.95 -17.79 22.35
C TRP A 359 10.42 -18.20 22.39
N MET A 360 10.95 -18.29 23.61
CA MET A 360 12.35 -18.64 23.85
C MET A 360 12.53 -20.14 23.93
N VAL A 361 13.46 -20.70 23.15
CA VAL A 361 13.74 -22.13 23.16
C VAL A 361 14.40 -22.53 24.48
N ILE A 362 13.82 -23.52 25.19
CA ILE A 362 14.26 -23.88 26.55
C ILE A 362 15.64 -24.55 26.53
N ASN A 363 15.88 -25.46 25.59
CA ASN A 363 17.13 -26.22 25.50
C ASN A 363 18.24 -25.51 24.68
N LYS A 364 17.95 -24.33 24.13
CA LYS A 364 18.91 -23.46 23.44
C LYS A 364 18.70 -22.02 23.87
N PRO A 365 19.11 -21.64 25.10
CA PRO A 365 19.00 -20.27 25.58
C PRO A 365 19.61 -19.28 24.57
N GLY A 366 19.01 -18.11 24.42
CA GLY A 366 19.41 -17.10 23.43
C GLY A 366 18.88 -17.33 22.01
N VAL A 367 18.25 -18.48 21.73
CA VAL A 367 17.51 -18.73 20.50
C VAL A 367 16.02 -18.49 20.72
N TYR A 368 15.41 -17.75 19.79
CA TYR A 368 13.98 -17.48 19.78
C TYR A 368 13.36 -18.28 18.65
N ALA A 369 12.33 -19.07 18.92
CA ALA A 369 11.59 -19.71 17.84
C ALA A 369 10.67 -18.69 17.14
N LYS A 370 10.08 -17.78 17.91
CA LYS A 370 9.16 -16.75 17.42
C LYS A 370 9.21 -15.48 18.27
N ILE A 371 9.02 -14.33 17.62
CA ILE A 371 8.88 -13.02 18.24
C ILE A 371 7.69 -12.32 17.59
N ILE A 372 6.80 -11.74 18.40
CA ILE A 372 5.77 -10.80 17.93
C ILE A 372 6.04 -9.45 18.58
N ARG A 373 6.05 -8.40 17.75
CA ARG A 373 6.08 -7.01 18.19
C ARG A 373 4.85 -6.29 17.67
N GLU A 374 4.17 -5.58 18.56
CA GLU A 374 3.03 -4.73 18.21
C GLU A 374 3.24 -3.35 18.82
N ASP A 375 3.17 -2.32 18.00
CA ASP A 375 3.48 -0.94 18.38
C ASP A 375 2.52 0.02 17.67
N LEU A 376 2.45 1.25 18.17
CA LEU A 376 1.77 2.37 17.50
C LEU A 376 2.83 3.38 17.09
N ASP A 377 2.82 3.77 15.82
CA ASP A 377 3.66 4.88 15.38
C ASP A 377 3.14 6.24 15.88
N ILE A 378 3.90 7.31 15.66
CA ILE A 378 3.55 8.68 16.06
C ILE A 378 2.23 9.20 15.45
N PHE A 379 1.68 8.50 14.46
CA PHE A 379 0.40 8.81 13.81
C PHE A 379 -0.69 7.80 14.18
N ASN A 380 -0.48 7.00 15.24
CA ASN A 380 -1.35 5.92 15.68
C ASN A 380 -1.58 4.82 14.63
N HIS A 381 -0.70 4.68 13.65
CA HIS A 381 -0.72 3.52 12.77
C HIS A 381 -0.15 2.31 13.50
N LYS A 382 -0.87 1.21 13.40
CA LYS A 382 -0.46 -0.06 13.95
C LYS A 382 0.77 -0.59 13.21
N LYS A 383 1.89 -0.68 13.91
CA LYS A 383 3.07 -1.41 13.49
C LYS A 383 3.00 -2.80 14.08
N TYR A 384 3.18 -3.80 13.24
CA TYR A 384 3.15 -5.19 13.67
C TYR A 384 4.25 -5.95 12.94
N SER A 385 5.01 -6.76 13.67
CA SER A 385 5.94 -7.69 13.06
C SER A 385 5.93 -9.05 13.74
N VAL A 386 6.18 -10.08 12.93
CA VAL A 386 6.40 -11.45 13.38
C VAL A 386 7.74 -11.91 12.85
N THR A 387 8.61 -12.36 13.74
CA THR A 387 9.91 -12.93 13.38
C THR A 387 9.91 -14.40 13.77
N GLU A 388 10.15 -15.30 12.81
CA GLU A 388 10.17 -16.75 13.02
C GLU A 388 11.51 -17.34 12.60
N LEU A 389 12.01 -18.31 13.38
CA LEU A 389 13.25 -19.01 13.09
C LEU A 389 13.07 -19.91 11.87
N GLU A 390 13.85 -19.66 10.83
CA GLU A 390 13.88 -20.47 9.62
C GLU A 390 14.94 -21.56 9.66
N GLU A 391 16.10 -21.25 10.24
CA GLU A 391 17.24 -22.14 10.24
C GLU A 391 18.13 -21.88 11.45
N ILE A 392 18.66 -22.96 12.01
CA ILE A 392 19.70 -22.94 13.04
C ILE A 392 20.79 -23.91 12.60
N LYS A 393 22.02 -23.39 12.47
CA LYS A 393 23.17 -24.12 11.96
C LYS A 393 24.31 -24.09 12.93
#